data_AF-A0A442SH07-F1
#
_entry.id   AF-A0A442SH07-F1
#
_cell.length_a   1.000
_cell.length_b   1.000
_cell.length_c   1.000
_cell.angle_alpha   90.00
_cell.angle_beta   90.00
_cell.angle_gamma   90.00
#
_symmetry.space_group_name_H-M   'P 1'
#
loop_
_entity.id
_entity.type
_entity.pdbx_description
1 polymer ?
#
loop_
_entity_poly.entity_id
_entity_poly.type
_entity_poly.pdbx_seq_one_letter_code
_entity_poly.pdbx_strand_id
1 'polypeptide(L)'
;MNMWAMHYNALYSSPLAVDAVLVVACGDQPKTIRAFDKTMPKTIGFQGADVLTIGPAAAVRATDLADVDPAKLRDASLELNGKTWRVASHQVVPAPTGEAAGEILLILSEL
;
A
#
# COMPACT_ATOMS: atom_id res chain seq x y z
N MET A 1 -23.88 -3.27 4.01
CA MET A 1 -22.58 -2.59 4.22
C MET A 1 -22.12 -2.91 5.62
N ASN A 2 -20.95 -3.56 5.82
CA ASN A 2 -20.50 -3.95 7.15
C ASN A 2 -19.72 -2.79 7.82
N MET A 3 -19.59 -2.83 9.16
CA MET A 3 -18.95 -1.77 9.95
C MET A 3 -17.50 -1.49 9.49
N TRP A 4 -16.74 -2.55 9.17
CA TRP A 4 -15.35 -2.42 8.70
C TRP A 4 -15.25 -1.68 7.36
N ALA A 5 -16.12 -1.98 6.41
CA ALA A 5 -16.18 -1.31 5.12
C ALA A 5 -16.50 0.18 5.29
N MET A 6 -17.36 0.54 6.24
CA MET A 6 -17.65 1.95 6.57
C MET A 6 -16.41 2.67 7.09
N HIS A 7 -15.65 2.06 8.00
CA HIS A 7 -14.45 2.66 8.55
C HIS A 7 -13.33 2.79 7.52
N TYR A 8 -13.09 1.75 6.72
CA TYR A 8 -12.13 1.84 5.62
C TYR A 8 -12.56 2.90 4.61
N ASN A 9 -13.86 3.01 4.29
CA ASN A 9 -14.37 4.08 3.43
C ASN A 9 -14.06 5.46 4.01
N ALA A 10 -14.31 5.68 5.29
CA ALA A 10 -13.99 6.94 5.94
C ALA A 10 -12.49 7.24 5.90
N LEU A 11 -11.64 6.24 6.16
CA LEU A 11 -10.17 6.38 6.18
C LEU A 11 -9.60 6.80 4.82
N TYR A 12 -9.96 6.09 3.75
CA TYR A 12 -9.38 6.32 2.42
C TYR A 12 -10.02 7.49 1.66
N SER A 13 -11.22 7.91 2.05
CA SER A 13 -11.84 9.16 1.58
C SER A 13 -11.33 10.39 2.34
N SER A 14 -10.63 10.20 3.46
CA SER A 14 -10.06 11.32 4.22
C SER A 14 -8.78 11.87 3.57
N PRO A 15 -8.32 13.06 3.97
CA PRO A 15 -7.04 13.63 3.57
C PRO A 15 -5.81 12.84 4.05
N LEU A 16 -6.00 11.81 4.90
CA LEU A 16 -4.90 10.98 5.39
C LEU A 16 -4.41 9.99 4.32
N ALA A 17 -5.28 9.61 3.38
CA ALA A 17 -4.87 8.92 2.18
C ALA A 17 -4.54 9.95 1.09
N VAL A 18 -3.60 9.62 0.24
CA VAL A 18 -3.18 10.44 -0.91
C VAL A 18 -3.47 9.69 -2.21
N ASP A 19 -3.60 10.44 -3.30
CA ASP A 19 -3.73 9.83 -4.62
C ASP A 19 -2.39 9.21 -5.03
N ALA A 20 -2.46 8.01 -5.57
CA ALA A 20 -1.33 7.27 -6.10
C ALA A 20 -1.70 6.63 -7.43
N VAL A 21 -0.72 6.47 -8.31
CA VAL A 21 -0.90 5.81 -9.60
C VAL A 21 -0.09 4.53 -9.60
N LEU A 22 -0.77 3.39 -9.63
CA LEU A 22 -0.16 2.07 -9.73
C LEU A 22 -0.12 1.63 -11.19
N VAL A 23 1.07 1.32 -11.68
CA VAL A 23 1.30 0.69 -12.98
C VAL A 23 1.77 -0.73 -12.72
N VAL A 24 0.86 -1.68 -12.91
CA VAL A 24 1.17 -3.11 -12.76
C VAL A 24 2.11 -3.55 -13.89
N ALA A 25 3.06 -4.42 -13.57
CA ALA A 25 4.02 -4.91 -14.55
C ALA A 25 3.29 -5.64 -15.71
N CYS A 26 3.90 -5.63 -16.91
CA CYS A 26 3.37 -6.23 -18.15
C CYS A 26 2.25 -5.47 -18.89
N GLY A 27 2.14 -4.14 -18.72
CA GLY A 27 1.37 -3.29 -19.64
C GLY A 27 -0.12 -3.15 -19.34
N ASP A 28 -0.55 -3.53 -18.14
CA ASP A 28 -1.88 -3.19 -17.64
C ASP A 28 -2.03 -1.66 -17.51
N GLN A 29 -3.26 -1.15 -17.67
CA GLN A 29 -3.50 0.29 -17.60
C GLN A 29 -3.16 0.85 -16.22
N PRO A 30 -2.56 2.07 -16.14
CA PRO A 30 -2.34 2.75 -14.88
C PRO A 30 -3.64 2.89 -14.09
N LYS A 31 -3.58 2.53 -12.80
CA LYS A 31 -4.73 2.56 -11.90
C LYS A 31 -4.53 3.65 -10.85
N THR A 32 -5.46 4.60 -10.80
CA THR A 32 -5.52 5.57 -9.71
C THR A 32 -6.11 4.91 -8.48
N ILE A 33 -5.35 4.92 -7.39
CA ILE A 33 -5.74 4.35 -6.10
C ILE A 33 -5.48 5.36 -4.99
N ARG A 34 -6.11 5.13 -3.84
CA ARG A 34 -5.86 5.90 -2.62
C ARG A 34 -4.89 5.11 -1.75
N ALA A 35 -3.79 5.73 -1.35
CA ALA A 35 -2.75 5.09 -0.56
C ALA A 35 -2.44 5.88 0.71
N PHE A 36 -2.17 5.18 1.81
CA PHE A 36 -1.51 5.78 2.96
C PHE A 36 -0.01 5.79 2.73
N ASP A 37 0.55 6.99 2.68
CA ASP A 37 1.99 7.18 2.61
C ASP A 37 2.67 6.73 3.91
N LYS A 38 3.52 5.72 3.79
CA LYS A 38 4.42 5.23 4.85
C LYS A 38 5.87 5.21 4.37
N THR A 39 6.23 6.15 3.48
CA THR A 39 7.57 6.22 2.89
C THR A 39 8.64 6.71 3.87
N MET A 40 8.24 7.39 4.95
CA MET A 40 9.14 7.84 6.02
C MET A 40 9.42 6.69 7.00
N PRO A 41 10.62 6.09 7.00
CA PRO A 41 10.97 5.06 7.96
C PRO A 41 10.98 5.65 9.38
N LYS A 42 10.61 4.82 10.35
CA LYS A 42 10.75 5.17 11.76
C LYS A 42 11.90 4.37 12.34
N THR A 43 12.73 5.03 13.14
CA THR A 43 13.70 4.34 13.98
C THR A 43 12.98 3.85 15.23
N ILE A 44 13.10 2.56 15.52
CA ILE A 44 12.60 1.96 16.75
C ILE A 44 13.82 1.56 17.57
N GLY A 45 13.92 2.08 18.79
CA GLY A 45 14.90 1.59 19.76
C GLY A 45 14.50 0.20 20.23
N PHE A 46 15.32 -0.81 19.93
CA PHE A 46 15.13 -2.18 20.40
C PHE A 46 16.41 -2.68 21.06
N GLN A 47 16.35 -2.96 22.36
CA GLN A 47 17.49 -3.49 23.14
C GLN A 47 18.78 -2.65 23.06
N GLY A 48 18.67 -1.32 22.99
CA GLY A 48 19.82 -0.43 22.90
C GLY A 48 20.42 -0.31 21.49
N ALA A 49 19.79 -0.91 20.48
CA ALA A 49 20.11 -0.70 19.07
C ALA A 49 18.96 0.04 18.36
N ASP A 50 19.32 0.93 17.46
CA ASP A 50 18.38 1.59 16.56
C ASP A 50 18.05 0.66 15.38
N VAL A 51 16.80 0.22 15.29
CA VAL A 51 16.31 -0.64 14.20
C VAL A 51 15.41 0.19 13.29
N LEU A 52 15.77 0.25 12.00
CA LEU A 52 14.94 0.86 10.97
C LEU A 52 13.74 -0.04 10.64
N THR A 53 12.54 0.55 10.57
CA THR A 53 11.35 -0.16 10.08
C THR A 53 11.48 -0.58 8.61
N ILE A 54 10.58 -1.45 8.17
CA ILE A 54 10.49 -2.02 6.81
C ILE A 54 10.33 -0.91 5.76
N GLY A 55 11.45 -0.29 5.37
CA GLY A 55 11.62 0.60 4.21
C GLY A 55 10.58 1.70 4.02
N PRO A 56 10.61 2.38 2.87
CA PRO A 56 9.45 3.12 2.42
C PRO A 56 8.33 2.13 2.07
N ALA A 57 7.10 2.42 2.49
CA ALA A 57 5.94 1.59 2.20
C ALA A 57 4.71 2.43 1.84
N ALA A 58 3.70 1.78 1.25
CA ALA A 58 2.38 2.36 1.02
C ALA A 58 1.30 1.34 1.37
N ALA A 59 0.28 1.73 2.14
CA ALA A 59 -0.87 0.86 2.39
C ALA A 59 -2.02 1.24 1.46
N VAL A 60 -2.61 0.24 0.80
CA VAL A 60 -3.71 0.41 -0.15
C VAL A 60 -4.84 -0.55 0.19
N ARG A 61 -6.07 -0.26 -0.23
CA ARG A 61 -7.19 -1.17 0.02
C ARG A 61 -7.08 -2.41 -0.86
N ALA A 62 -7.32 -3.58 -0.26
CA ALA A 62 -7.42 -4.82 -1.03
C ALA A 62 -8.56 -4.77 -2.06
N THR A 63 -9.67 -4.07 -1.75
CA THR A 63 -10.79 -3.89 -2.68
C THR A 63 -10.43 -3.08 -3.91
N ASP A 64 -9.48 -2.14 -3.79
CA ASP A 64 -9.04 -1.31 -4.93
C ASP A 64 -8.12 -2.12 -5.86
N LEU A 65 -7.65 -3.28 -5.42
CA LEU A 65 -6.80 -4.22 -6.17
C LEU A 65 -7.50 -5.56 -6.43
N ALA A 66 -8.82 -5.65 -6.29
CA ALA A 66 -9.57 -6.91 -6.41
C ALA A 66 -9.47 -7.57 -7.81
N ASP A 67 -9.15 -6.79 -8.83
CA ASP A 67 -8.93 -7.17 -10.23
C ASP A 67 -7.46 -7.38 -10.59
N VAL A 68 -6.53 -7.12 -9.66
CA VAL A 68 -5.09 -7.26 -9.85
C VAL A 68 -4.63 -8.58 -9.24
N ASP A 69 -3.93 -9.39 -10.03
CA ASP A 69 -3.22 -10.55 -9.51
C ASP A 69 -2.08 -10.08 -8.57
N PRO A 70 -2.09 -10.45 -7.27
CA PRO A 70 -1.04 -10.07 -6.34
C PRO A 70 0.37 -10.43 -6.81
N ALA A 71 0.53 -11.49 -7.60
CA ALA A 71 1.83 -11.88 -8.15
C ALA A 71 2.41 -10.81 -9.10
N LYS A 72 1.55 -10.04 -9.79
CA LYS A 72 1.95 -8.95 -10.68
C LYS A 72 2.29 -7.64 -9.96
N LEU A 73 2.03 -7.54 -8.65
CA LEU A 73 2.42 -6.38 -7.86
C LEU A 73 3.94 -6.31 -7.69
N ARG A 74 4.65 -7.45 -7.79
CA ARG A 74 6.11 -7.44 -7.76
C ARG A 74 6.63 -6.73 -9.01
N ASP A 75 7.56 -5.81 -8.82
CA ASP A 75 8.15 -4.96 -9.85
C ASP A 75 7.17 -3.99 -10.52
N ALA A 76 5.97 -3.82 -9.96
CA ALA A 76 5.06 -2.75 -10.34
C ALA A 76 5.66 -1.38 -9.96
N SER A 77 5.27 -0.35 -10.69
CA SER A 77 5.63 1.03 -10.39
C SER A 77 4.49 1.73 -9.66
N LEU A 78 4.80 2.44 -8.57
CA LEU A 78 3.85 3.25 -7.82
C LEU A 78 4.32 4.70 -7.83
N GLU A 79 3.55 5.59 -8.44
CA GLU A 79 3.73 7.03 -8.28
C GLU A 79 2.98 7.50 -7.04
N LEU A 80 3.71 8.05 -6.08
CA LEU A 80 3.20 8.50 -4.78
C LEU A 80 3.97 9.76 -4.37
N ASN A 81 3.24 10.82 -4.01
CA ASN A 81 3.80 12.13 -3.64
C ASN A 81 4.77 12.71 -4.69
N GLY A 82 4.49 12.49 -5.98
CA GLY A 82 5.33 12.96 -7.08
C GLY A 82 6.67 12.23 -7.23
N LYS A 83 6.88 11.11 -6.52
CA LYS A 83 8.01 10.20 -6.73
C LYS A 83 7.52 8.84 -7.20
N THR A 84 8.24 8.26 -8.15
CA THR A 84 7.99 6.89 -8.61
C THR A 84 8.83 5.91 -7.79
N TRP A 85 8.16 4.85 -7.33
CA TRP A 85 8.74 3.79 -6.53
C TRP A 85 8.54 2.45 -7.23
N ARG A 86 9.46 1.52 -7.02
CA ARG A 86 9.29 0.11 -7.40
C ARG A 86 8.73 -0.67 -6.23
N VAL A 87 7.68 -1.45 -6.45
CA VAL A 87 7.14 -2.40 -5.48
C VAL A 87 8.08 -3.61 -5.38
N ALA A 88 8.84 -3.68 -4.29
CA ALA A 88 9.78 -4.76 -4.03
C ALA A 88 9.05 -6.04 -3.57
N SER A 89 8.03 -5.88 -2.74
CA SER A 89 7.18 -6.95 -2.22
C SER A 89 5.85 -6.41 -1.71
N HIS A 90 4.91 -7.29 -1.42
CA HIS A 90 3.62 -6.93 -0.84
C HIS A 90 3.29 -7.84 0.35
N GLN A 91 2.50 -7.34 1.29
CA GLN A 91 2.00 -8.11 2.44
C GLN A 91 0.51 -7.83 2.63
N VAL A 92 -0.29 -8.88 2.81
CA VAL A 92 -1.72 -8.75 3.10
C VAL A 92 -1.91 -8.39 4.58
N VAL A 93 -2.78 -7.42 4.83
CA VAL A 93 -3.22 -7.00 6.18
C VAL A 93 -4.73 -7.26 6.26
N PRO A 94 -5.14 -8.47 6.68
CA PRO A 94 -6.55 -8.86 6.66
C PRO A 94 -7.38 -8.02 7.62
N ALA A 95 -8.61 -7.71 7.22
CA ALA A 95 -9.63 -7.23 8.14
C ALA A 95 -10.25 -8.41 8.90
N PRO A 96 -10.92 -8.18 10.04
CA PRO A 96 -11.69 -9.23 10.73
C PRO A 96 -12.79 -9.87 9.85
N THR A 97 -13.17 -9.20 8.76
CA THR A 97 -14.11 -9.69 7.75
C THR A 97 -13.45 -10.46 6.60
N GLY A 98 -12.14 -10.69 6.65
CA GLY A 98 -11.35 -11.43 5.65
C GLY A 98 -10.30 -10.57 4.93
N GLU A 99 -9.40 -11.26 4.21
CA GLU A 99 -8.28 -10.67 3.46
C GLU A 99 -8.73 -9.66 2.40
N ALA A 100 -9.72 -10.01 1.59
CA ALA A 100 -10.25 -9.17 0.52
C ALA A 100 -10.89 -7.84 1.01
N ALA A 101 -11.21 -7.75 2.30
CA ALA A 101 -11.82 -6.58 2.92
C ALA A 101 -10.82 -5.73 3.71
N GLY A 102 -9.54 -6.13 3.75
CA GLY A 102 -8.47 -5.44 4.47
C GLY A 102 -7.64 -4.54 3.56
N GLU A 103 -6.35 -4.49 3.87
CA GLU A 103 -5.36 -3.68 3.18
C GLU A 103 -4.24 -4.56 2.61
N ILE A 104 -3.52 -4.01 1.64
CA ILE A 104 -2.27 -4.56 1.14
C ILE A 104 -1.20 -3.53 1.41
N LEU A 105 -0.15 -3.94 2.12
CA LEU A 105 1.04 -3.13 2.34
C LEU A 105 2.02 -3.38 1.20
N LEU A 106 2.28 -2.37 0.39
CA LEU A 106 3.30 -2.38 -0.64
C LEU A 106 4.62 -1.91 -0.02
N ILE A 107 5.64 -2.75 -0.09
CA ILE A 107 7.00 -2.43 0.34
C ILE A 107 7.72 -1.87 -0.87
N LEU A 108 8.24 -0.66 -0.73
CA LEU A 108 8.77 0.14 -1.83
C LEU A 108 10.30 0.13 -1.82
N SER A 109 10.85 0.33 -3.00
CA SER A 109 12.27 0.54 -3.24
C SER A 109 12.43 1.68 -4.25
N GLU A 110 13.57 2.37 -4.19
CA GLU A 110 13.90 3.38 -5.20
C GLU A 110 14.17 2.69 -6.55
N LEU A 111 13.81 3.38 -7.63
CA LEU A 111 14.12 2.97 -9.00
C LEU A 111 15.58 3.26 -9.35
#